data_AF-A0A6N8NH83-F1
#
_entry.id   AF-A0A6N8NH83-F1
#
_cell.length_a   1.000
_cell.length_b   1.000
_cell.length_c   1.000
_cell.angle_alpha   90.00
_cell.angle_beta   90.00
_cell.angle_gamma   90.00
#
_symmetry.space_group_name_H-M   'P 1'
#
loop_
_entity.id
_entity.type
_entity.pdbx_description
1 polymer ?
#
loop_
_entity_poly.entity_id
_entity_poly.type
_entity_poly.pdbx_seq_one_letter_code
_entity_poly.pdbx_strand_id
1 'polypeptide(L)'
;IAPGANIGDECALFEATHGTAPKYAGQDKVNPGSIILSAEMMLRHMGWTEAADLIVKGMEGAINAKTVTYDFERLMEGAKLLKCSEFGDAIIKNM
;
A
#
# COMPACT_ATOMS: atom_id res chain seq x y z
N ILE A 1 1.35 -7.28 -2.76
CA ILE A 1 1.36 -5.80 -2.78
C ILE A 1 2.70 -5.25 -3.32
N ALA A 2 3.22 -5.83 -4.41
CA ALA A 2 4.56 -5.47 -4.89
C ALA A 2 4.62 -3.99 -5.33
N PRO A 3 5.65 -3.22 -4.92
CA PRO A 3 5.90 -1.89 -5.43
C PRO A 3 6.76 -1.92 -6.70
N GLY A 4 6.84 -0.79 -7.40
CA GLY A 4 7.59 -0.67 -8.65
C GLY A 4 8.10 0.76 -8.90
N ALA A 5 9.28 0.82 -9.52
CA ALA A 5 9.90 2.04 -9.96
C ALA A 5 10.66 1.80 -11.28
N ASN A 6 10.62 2.79 -12.15
CA ASN A 6 11.43 2.89 -13.37
C ASN A 6 12.34 4.11 -13.21
N ILE A 7 13.66 3.90 -13.17
CA ILE A 7 14.64 4.94 -12.83
C ILE A 7 15.61 5.09 -14.00
N GLY A 8 15.78 6.32 -14.48
CA GLY A 8 16.81 6.72 -15.44
C GLY A 8 17.70 7.82 -14.86
N ASP A 9 18.62 8.33 -15.69
CA ASP A 9 19.63 9.30 -15.24
C ASP A 9 19.03 10.67 -14.88
N GLU A 10 17.97 11.09 -15.59
CA GLU A 10 17.35 12.42 -15.46
C GLU A 10 16.02 12.40 -14.69
N CYS A 11 15.39 11.24 -14.53
CA CYS A 11 14.10 11.12 -13.88
C CYS A 11 13.81 9.72 -13.32
N ALA A 12 12.85 9.66 -12.39
CA ALA A 12 12.32 8.42 -11.84
C ALA A 12 10.78 8.46 -11.85
N LEU A 13 10.16 7.32 -12.16
CA LEU A 13 8.70 7.12 -12.15
C LEU A 13 8.36 5.92 -11.26
N PHE A 14 7.52 6.17 -10.26
CA PHE A 14 7.03 5.16 -9.31
C PHE A 14 5.60 4.78 -9.67
N GLU A 15 5.27 3.49 -9.70
CA GLU A 15 4.00 3.00 -10.24
C GLU A 15 3.40 1.86 -9.41
N ALA A 16 2.08 1.68 -9.50
CA ALA A 16 1.45 0.44 -9.06
C ALA A 16 1.76 -0.66 -10.08
N THR A 17 2.10 -1.86 -9.61
CA THR A 17 2.55 -2.96 -10.51
C THR A 17 1.42 -3.91 -10.92
N HIS A 18 0.21 -3.70 -10.41
CA HIS A 18 -0.96 -4.51 -10.75
C HIS A 18 -1.75 -3.90 -11.91
N GLY A 19 -2.55 -4.72 -12.59
CA GLY A 19 -3.48 -4.26 -13.63
C GLY A 19 -4.64 -3.40 -13.09
N THR A 20 -5.46 -2.87 -14.00
CA THR A 20 -6.51 -1.89 -13.69
C THR A 20 -7.75 -2.45 -12.98
N ALA A 21 -7.97 -3.77 -13.03
CA ALA A 21 -9.10 -4.47 -12.39
C ALA A 21 -10.47 -3.75 -12.53
N PRO A 22 -10.94 -3.46 -13.76
CA PRO A 22 -12.08 -2.56 -14.01
C PRO A 22 -13.39 -2.98 -13.33
N LYS A 23 -13.56 -4.28 -13.10
CA LYS A 23 -14.71 -4.84 -12.35
C LYS A 23 -14.83 -4.35 -10.90
N TYR A 24 -13.79 -3.74 -10.33
CA TYR A 24 -13.77 -3.18 -8.97
C TYR A 24 -13.59 -1.65 -8.96
N ALA A 25 -13.58 -1.00 -10.13
CA ALA A 25 -13.44 0.44 -10.22
C ALA A 25 -14.59 1.14 -9.48
N GLY A 26 -14.25 2.14 -8.65
CA GLY A 26 -15.22 2.92 -7.87
C GLY A 26 -15.86 2.19 -6.68
N GLN A 27 -15.47 0.95 -6.38
CA GLN A 27 -16.11 0.15 -5.32
C GLN A 27 -15.41 0.26 -3.95
N ASP A 28 -14.34 1.05 -3.83
CA ASP A 28 -13.58 1.21 -2.59
C ASP A 28 -13.16 -0.13 -1.96
N LYS A 29 -12.71 -1.06 -2.80
CA LYS A 29 -12.53 -2.48 -2.43
C LYS A 29 -11.09 -2.98 -2.53
N VAL A 30 -10.35 -2.53 -3.52
CA VAL A 30 -9.02 -3.07 -3.85
C VAL A 30 -7.96 -2.66 -2.84
N ASN A 31 -6.86 -3.41 -2.79
CA ASN A 31 -5.74 -3.11 -1.91
C ASN A 31 -4.88 -1.98 -2.48
N PRO A 32 -4.72 -0.83 -1.78
CA PRO A 32 -3.86 0.27 -2.22
C PRO A 32 -2.37 0.00 -1.95
N GLY A 33 -1.99 -1.15 -1.37
CA GLY A 33 -0.64 -1.40 -0.88
C GLY A 33 0.47 -1.31 -1.94
N SER A 34 0.20 -1.66 -3.20
CA SER A 34 1.20 -1.53 -4.28
C SER A 34 1.60 -0.08 -4.51
N ILE A 35 0.62 0.82 -4.70
CA ILE A 35 0.92 2.24 -4.96
C ILE A 35 1.48 2.94 -3.72
N ILE A 36 1.04 2.55 -2.51
CA ILE A 36 1.57 3.10 -1.25
C ILE A 36 3.04 2.71 -1.06
N LEU A 37 3.41 1.46 -1.32
CA LEU A 37 4.82 1.03 -1.22
C LEU A 37 5.68 1.59 -2.37
N SER A 38 5.11 1.86 -3.55
CA SER A 38 5.84 2.62 -4.58
C SER A 38 6.05 4.08 -4.15
N ALA A 39 5.12 4.68 -3.41
CA ALA A 39 5.31 6.00 -2.82
C ALA A 39 6.33 5.98 -1.66
N GLU A 40 6.44 4.88 -0.91
CA GLU A 40 7.55 4.66 0.03
C GLU A 40 8.90 4.69 -0.69
N MET A 41 9.04 3.94 -1.79
CA MET A 41 10.25 3.97 -2.62
C MET A 41 10.54 5.38 -3.15
N MET A 42 9.51 6.13 -3.53
CA MET A 42 9.62 7.53 -3.98
C MET A 42 10.16 8.44 -2.88
N LEU A 43 9.61 8.38 -1.67
CA LEU A 43 10.07 9.17 -0.52
C LEU A 43 11.53 8.84 -0.19
N ARG A 44 11.88 7.55 -0.22
CA ARG A 44 13.25 7.11 0.00
C ARG A 44 14.20 7.64 -1.08
N HIS A 45 13.76 7.64 -2.34
CA HIS A 45 14.53 8.24 -3.45
C HIS A 45 14.69 9.76 -3.31
N MET A 46 13.70 10.46 -2.75
CA MET A 46 13.78 11.90 -2.43
C MET A 46 14.66 12.22 -1.21
N GLY A 47 15.19 11.20 -0.51
CA GLY A 47 15.95 11.36 0.72
C GLY A 47 15.09 11.58 1.97
N TRP A 48 13.77 11.43 1.88
CA TRP A 48 12.84 11.55 3.00
C TRP A 48 12.68 10.20 3.70
N THR A 49 13.78 9.69 4.24
CA THR A 49 13.87 8.32 4.76
C THR A 49 12.97 8.08 5.97
N GLU A 50 12.81 9.06 6.84
CA GLU A 50 11.97 8.98 8.04
C GLU A 50 10.50 8.84 7.68
N ALA A 51 10.03 9.54 6.64
CA ALA A 51 8.66 9.41 6.15
C ALA A 51 8.44 8.05 5.49
N ALA A 52 9.42 7.55 4.73
CA ALA A 52 9.36 6.21 4.14
C ALA A 52 9.27 5.13 5.22
N ASP A 53 10.05 5.23 6.29
CA ASP A 53 10.05 4.29 7.41
C ASP A 53 8.72 4.26 8.16
N LEU A 54 8.03 5.42 8.30
CA LEU A 54 6.67 5.45 8.86
C LEU A 54 5.66 4.69 8.00
N ILE A 55 5.77 4.76 6.67
CA ILE A 55 4.88 3.98 5.78
C ILE A 55 5.14 2.48 5.97
N VAL A 56 6.40 2.05 6.03
CA VAL A 56 6.75 0.65 6.29
C VAL A 56 6.17 0.19 7.63
N LYS A 57 6.39 0.96 8.70
CA LYS A 57 5.83 0.68 10.04
C LYS A 57 4.31 0.57 10.01
N GLY A 58 3.63 1.53 9.39
CA GLY A 58 2.17 1.54 9.28
C GLY A 58 1.63 0.34 8.51
N MET A 59 2.28 -0.04 7.41
CA MET A 59 1.92 -1.20 6.59
C MET A 59 2.10 -2.50 7.37
N GLU A 60 3.25 -2.69 8.02
CA GLU A 60 3.52 -3.85 8.87
C GLU A 60 2.51 -3.96 10.01
N GLY A 61 2.24 -2.85 10.70
CA GLY A 61 1.28 -2.82 11.80
C GLY A 61 -0.14 -3.16 11.37
N ALA A 62 -0.63 -2.57 10.27
CA ALA A 62 -1.98 -2.83 9.76
C ALA A 62 -2.18 -4.29 9.33
N ILE A 63 -1.19 -4.89 8.66
CA ILE A 63 -1.23 -6.30 8.25
C ILE A 63 -1.13 -7.23 9.45
N ASN A 64 -0.22 -6.97 10.40
CA ASN A 64 -0.07 -7.77 11.63
C ASN A 64 -1.31 -7.72 12.53
N ALA A 65 -1.99 -6.58 12.58
CA ALA A 65 -3.28 -6.42 13.26
C ALA A 65 -4.44 -7.15 12.55
N LYS A 66 -4.18 -7.77 11.40
CA LYS A 66 -5.15 -8.44 10.52
C LYS A 66 -6.33 -7.53 10.12
N THR A 67 -6.11 -6.23 10.03
CA THR A 67 -7.10 -5.26 9.54
C THR A 67 -6.75 -4.90 8.10
N VAL A 68 -7.32 -5.62 7.14
CA VAL A 68 -6.81 -5.68 5.75
C VAL A 68 -7.94 -5.69 4.72
N THR A 69 -7.61 -5.42 3.46
CA THR A 69 -8.55 -5.50 2.34
C THR A 69 -8.89 -6.94 1.95
N TYR A 70 -9.95 -7.10 1.14
CA TYR A 70 -10.58 -8.39 0.82
C TYR A 70 -9.64 -9.47 0.26
N ASP A 71 -8.59 -9.06 -0.44
CA ASP A 71 -7.62 -9.92 -1.09
C ASP A 71 -6.74 -10.67 -0.09
N PHE A 72 -6.40 -10.03 1.05
CA PHE A 72 -5.74 -10.67 2.18
C PHE A 72 -6.72 -11.32 3.14
N GLU A 73 -7.83 -10.64 3.47
CA GLU A 73 -8.79 -11.12 4.47
C GLU A 73 -9.28 -12.54 4.17
N ARG A 74 -9.63 -12.83 2.91
CA ARG A 74 -10.08 -14.16 2.46
C ARG A 74 -9.03 -15.29 2.61
N LEU A 75 -7.78 -14.95 2.90
CA LEU A 75 -6.66 -15.87 3.08
C LEU A 75 -6.22 -15.96 4.56
N MET A 76 -6.85 -15.23 5.46
CA MET A 76 -6.45 -15.11 6.87
C MET A 76 -7.60 -15.50 7.80
N GLU A 77 -7.30 -16.32 8.81
CA GLU A 77 -8.27 -16.60 9.87
C GLU A 77 -8.36 -15.42 10.85
N GLY A 78 -9.59 -14.99 11.14
CA GLY A 78 -9.89 -13.93 12.11
C GLY A 78 -9.47 -12.52 11.67
N ALA A 79 -9.32 -12.28 10.37
CA ALA A 79 -9.05 -10.94 9.86
C ALA A 79 -10.30 -10.06 9.84
N LYS A 80 -10.12 -8.76 10.05
CA LYS A 80 -11.15 -7.74 9.88
C LYS A 80 -11.06 -7.19 8.47
N LEU A 81 -12.13 -7.40 7.69
CA LEU A 81 -12.28 -6.82 6.36
C LEU A 81 -12.39 -5.29 6.43
N LEU A 82 -11.57 -4.61 5.65
CA LEU A 82 -11.61 -3.17 5.43
C LEU A 82 -11.81 -2.83 3.95
N LYS A 83 -12.36 -1.64 3.70
CA LYS A 83 -12.36 -0.98 2.38
C LYS A 83 -10.96 -0.48 2.00
N CYS A 84 -10.79 -0.05 0.75
CA CYS A 84 -9.54 0.54 0.25
C CYS A 84 -9.17 1.79 1.06
N SER A 85 -10.12 2.72 1.22
CA SER A 85 -9.96 3.95 2.01
C SER A 85 -9.61 3.66 3.47
N GLU A 86 -10.39 2.77 4.11
CA GLU A 86 -10.21 2.36 5.50
C GLU A 86 -8.87 1.66 5.76
N PHE A 87 -8.31 0.94 4.78
CA PHE A 87 -6.98 0.36 4.91
C PHE A 87 -5.89 1.44 4.89
N GLY A 88 -6.08 2.53 4.15
CA GLY A 88 -5.23 3.72 4.24
C GLY A 88 -5.22 4.31 5.66
N ASP A 89 -6.41 4.47 6.26
CA ASP A 89 -6.54 4.94 7.65
C ASP A 89 -5.92 3.95 8.65
N ALA A 90 -6.04 2.65 8.40
CA ALA A 90 -5.42 1.62 9.23
C ALA A 90 -3.88 1.69 9.19
N ILE A 91 -3.29 1.98 8.03
CA ILE A 91 -1.84 2.22 7.90
C ILE A 91 -1.46 3.45 8.74
N ILE A 92 -2.17 4.57 8.59
CA ILE A 92 -1.90 5.81 9.35
C ILE A 92 -1.98 5.56 10.86
N LYS A 93 -2.98 4.83 11.33
CA LYS A 93 -3.16 4.50 12.75
C LYS A 93 -1.99 3.70 13.35
N ASN A 94 -1.24 3.00 12.52
CA ASN A 94 -0.10 2.17 12.93
C ASN A 94 1.27 2.81 12.67
N MET A 95 1.32 4.04 12.14
CA MET A 95 2.56 4.83 12.02
C MET A 95 3.13 5.21 13.39
#